data_AF-A0A3M1CCU9-F1
#
_entry.id   AF-A0A3M1CCU9-F1
#
_cell.length_a   1.000
_cell.length_b   1.000
_cell.length_c   1.000
_cell.angle_alpha   90.00
_cell.angle_beta   90.00
_cell.angle_gamma   90.00
#
_symmetry.space_group_name_H-M   'P 1'
#
loop_
_entity.id
_entity.type
_entity.pdbx_description
1 polymer ?
#
loop_
_entity_poly.entity_id
_entity_poly.type
_entity_poly.pdbx_seq_one_letter_code
_entity_poly.pdbx_strand_id
1 'polypeptide(L)'
;ALGDARGHRGTVAAAIGDGRVAAEALAAELAGRPDPAADARPEMGFDGLNTVYYPGAARAQVPKLPVAERGFDTEIEGGIGRAAALAEAERCLSCGNCLACDNCWTMCPDNAVIKTVELASDGSHYLFDYDYCKGCGICVQECPTGFIQEAAETD
;
A
#
# COMPACT_ATOMS: atom_id res chain seq x y z
N ALA A 1 6.39 -4.25 0.05
CA ALA A 1 6.32 -3.34 1.22
C ALA A 1 6.84 -4.05 2.47
N LEU A 2 7.43 -3.32 3.43
CA LEU A 2 8.05 -3.85 4.65
C LEU A 2 7.60 -3.04 5.87
N GLY A 3 7.58 -3.68 7.04
CA GLY A 3 7.23 -3.00 8.28
C GLY A 3 5.79 -2.51 8.27
N ASP A 4 5.55 -1.35 8.88
CA ASP A 4 4.21 -0.78 8.98
C ASP A 4 3.58 -0.46 7.62
N ALA A 5 4.40 -0.28 6.56
CA ALA A 5 3.92 -0.08 5.20
C ALA A 5 3.33 -1.36 4.57
N ARG A 6 3.54 -2.54 5.15
CA ARG A 6 3.06 -3.83 4.61
C ARG A 6 1.56 -4.07 4.89
N GLY A 7 0.92 -3.28 5.76
CA GLY A 7 -0.54 -3.21 5.94
C GLY A 7 -1.25 -4.38 6.65
N HIS A 8 -0.76 -5.62 6.50
CA HIS A 8 -1.46 -6.84 6.95
C HIS A 8 -0.82 -7.50 8.21
N ARG A 9 0.33 -7.02 8.70
CA ARG A 9 1.02 -7.54 9.90
C ARG A 9 1.52 -6.39 10.78
N GLY A 10 0.61 -5.76 11.53
CA GLY A 10 0.88 -4.56 12.33
C GLY A 10 1.60 -4.80 13.67
N THR A 11 2.51 -5.77 13.76
CA THR A 11 3.27 -6.01 15.00
C THR A 11 4.73 -5.62 14.83
N VAL A 12 5.34 -5.08 15.88
CA VAL A 12 6.77 -4.74 15.91
C VAL A 12 7.64 -5.95 15.52
N ALA A 13 7.29 -7.14 16.00
CA ALA A 13 8.01 -8.37 15.66
C ALA A 13 7.94 -8.70 14.16
N ALA A 14 6.76 -8.52 13.54
CA ALA A 14 6.62 -8.69 12.10
C ALA A 14 7.43 -7.65 11.32
N ALA A 15 7.45 -6.40 11.76
CA ALA A 15 8.24 -5.35 11.13
C ALA A 15 9.75 -5.62 11.19
N ILE A 16 10.25 -6.12 12.32
CA ILE A 16 11.65 -6.58 12.45
C ILE A 16 11.90 -7.75 11.50
N GLY A 17 10.98 -8.71 11.42
CA GLY A 17 11.06 -9.85 10.52
C GLY A 17 11.13 -9.44 9.05
N ASP A 18 10.33 -8.47 8.64
CA ASP A 18 10.37 -7.87 7.30
C ASP A 18 11.75 -7.25 7.01
N GLY A 19 12.34 -6.54 7.98
CA GLY A 19 13.70 -5.99 7.84
C GLY A 19 14.76 -7.07 7.57
N ARG A 20 14.67 -8.23 8.23
CA ARG A 20 15.55 -9.37 7.95
C ARG A 20 15.36 -9.89 6.53
N VAL A 21 14.11 -10.09 6.11
CA VAL A 21 13.78 -10.58 4.77
C VAL A 21 14.37 -9.66 3.69
N ALA A 22 14.26 -8.35 3.88
CA ALA A 22 14.84 -7.36 2.97
C ALA A 22 16.37 -7.43 2.90
N ALA A 23 17.04 -7.59 4.06
CA ALA A 23 18.48 -7.74 4.10
C ALA A 23 18.95 -9.03 3.40
N GLU A 24 18.22 -10.13 3.57
CA GLU A 24 18.49 -11.41 2.90
C GLU A 24 18.30 -11.31 1.38
N ALA A 25 17.27 -10.60 0.92
CA ALA A 25 17.03 -10.34 -0.51
C ALA A 25 18.16 -9.52 -1.14
N LEU A 26 18.57 -8.42 -0.50
CA LEU A 26 19.71 -7.61 -0.96
C LEU A 26 21.02 -8.42 -1.01
N ALA A 27 21.28 -9.24 0.01
CA ALA A 27 22.45 -10.11 0.05
C ALA A 27 22.41 -11.23 -1.01
N ALA A 28 21.21 -11.68 -1.41
CA ALA A 28 21.03 -12.62 -2.50
C ALA A 28 21.33 -11.95 -3.85
N GLU A 29 20.74 -10.77 -4.09
CA GLU A 29 20.95 -9.99 -5.31
C GLU A 29 22.43 -9.64 -5.53
N LEU A 30 23.11 -9.11 -4.51
CA LEU A 30 24.55 -8.79 -4.57
C LEU A 30 25.42 -10.02 -4.85
N ALA A 31 24.95 -11.22 -4.47
CA ALA A 31 25.64 -12.48 -4.70
C ALA A 31 25.22 -13.21 -5.99
N GLY A 32 24.32 -12.61 -6.81
CA GLY A 32 23.76 -13.27 -8.00
C GLY A 32 22.91 -14.50 -7.70
N ARG A 33 22.30 -14.57 -6.50
CA ARG A 33 21.42 -15.66 -6.06
C ARG A 33 19.95 -15.23 -6.19
N PRO A 34 19.00 -16.18 -6.30
CA PRO A 34 17.59 -15.85 -6.35
C PRO A 34 17.10 -15.20 -5.04
N ASP A 35 16.13 -14.30 -5.17
CA ASP A 35 15.46 -13.66 -4.04
C ASP A 35 14.78 -14.74 -3.16
N PRO A 36 15.15 -14.87 -1.86
CA PRO A 36 14.54 -15.83 -0.95
C PRO A 36 13.08 -15.52 -0.61
N ALA A 37 12.59 -14.32 -0.90
CA ALA A 37 11.26 -13.85 -0.52
C ALA A 37 10.56 -13.13 -1.68
N ALA A 38 10.51 -13.77 -2.86
CA ALA A 38 9.80 -13.27 -4.02
C ALA A 38 8.36 -12.86 -3.65
N ASP A 39 8.12 -11.56 -3.54
CA ASP A 39 6.79 -10.96 -3.38
C ASP A 39 6.24 -10.72 -4.79
N ALA A 40 5.38 -11.64 -5.25
CA ALA A 40 4.82 -11.58 -6.59
C ALA A 40 3.70 -10.53 -6.76
N ARG A 41 3.37 -9.77 -5.70
CA ARG A 41 2.34 -8.74 -5.78
C ARG A 41 2.80 -7.59 -6.66
N PRO A 42 1.97 -7.13 -7.61
CA PRO A 42 2.34 -6.02 -8.46
C PRO A 42 2.47 -4.73 -7.64
N GLU A 43 3.38 -3.84 -8.07
CA GLU A 43 3.45 -2.49 -7.54
C GLU A 43 2.21 -1.70 -7.94
N MET A 44 1.57 -1.03 -6.98
CA MET A 44 0.45 -0.15 -7.25
C MET A 44 0.94 1.26 -7.56
N GLY A 45 0.98 1.59 -8.86
CA GLY A 45 1.27 2.93 -9.33
C GLY A 45 0.17 3.94 -9.00
N PHE A 46 0.47 5.23 -9.17
CA PHE A 46 -0.49 6.31 -8.94
C PHE A 46 -1.75 6.19 -9.82
N ASP A 47 -1.56 5.75 -11.06
CA ASP A 47 -2.62 5.62 -12.06
C ASP A 47 -3.66 4.53 -11.69
N GLY A 48 -3.31 3.62 -10.78
CA GLY A 48 -4.21 2.58 -10.26
C GLY A 48 -5.04 3.03 -9.06
N LEU A 49 -4.86 4.25 -8.56
CA LEU A 49 -5.57 4.78 -7.39
C LEU A 49 -6.82 5.55 -7.80
N ASN A 50 -7.92 5.38 -7.07
CA ASN A 50 -9.06 6.26 -7.21
C ASN A 50 -8.85 7.52 -6.35
N THR A 51 -8.29 8.55 -6.98
CA THR A 51 -7.92 9.81 -6.32
C THR A 51 -9.12 10.65 -5.85
N VAL A 52 -10.36 10.33 -6.25
CA VAL A 52 -11.57 11.05 -5.82
C VAL A 52 -11.75 10.95 -4.30
N TYR A 53 -11.32 9.85 -3.69
CA TYR A 53 -11.38 9.62 -2.26
C TYR A 53 -10.32 10.39 -1.44
N TYR A 54 -9.36 11.06 -2.11
CA TYR A 54 -8.22 11.69 -1.44
C TYR A 54 -8.15 13.18 -1.76
N PRO A 55 -8.18 14.07 -0.75
CA PRO A 55 -7.99 15.48 -1.00
C PRO A 55 -6.57 15.75 -1.50
N GLY A 56 -6.46 16.56 -2.56
CA GLY A 56 -5.16 17.07 -3.01
C GLY A 56 -4.51 17.94 -1.95
N ALA A 57 -3.24 17.70 -1.66
CA ALA A 57 -2.47 18.51 -0.72
C ALA A 57 -1.06 18.77 -1.26
N ALA A 58 -0.50 19.92 -0.91
CA ALA A 58 0.88 20.25 -1.24
C ALA A 58 1.84 19.40 -0.40
N ARG A 59 2.93 18.95 -1.02
CA ARG A 59 4.01 18.23 -0.34
C ARG A 59 4.61 19.10 0.77
N ALA A 60 4.75 18.54 1.96
CA ALA A 60 5.48 19.17 3.06
C ALA A 60 6.92 19.51 2.63
N GLN A 61 7.34 20.75 2.84
CA GLN A 61 8.68 21.20 2.46
C GLN A 61 9.65 20.87 3.59
N VAL A 62 10.59 19.98 3.29
CA VAL A 62 11.71 19.67 4.18
C VAL A 62 12.67 20.87 4.13
N PRO A 63 12.96 21.54 5.27
CA PRO A 63 13.93 22.63 5.28
C PRO A 63 15.30 22.07 4.92
N LYS A 64 15.96 22.69 3.93
CA LYS A 64 17.29 22.29 3.48
C LYS A 64 18.29 23.41 3.68
N LEU A 65 19.47 23.05 4.17
CA LEU A 65 20.55 24.01 4.36
C LEU A 65 21.09 24.50 2.99
N PRO A 66 21.35 25.82 2.83
CA PRO A 66 21.98 26.37 1.63
C PRO A 66 23.32 25.70 1.36
N VAL A 67 23.67 25.52 0.08
CA VAL A 67 24.90 24.78 -0.32
C VAL A 67 26.16 25.36 0.31
N ALA A 68 26.25 26.69 0.44
CA ALA A 68 27.39 27.38 1.02
C ALA A 68 27.61 27.09 2.51
N GLU A 69 26.58 26.61 3.21
CA GLU A 69 26.59 26.35 4.65
C GLU A 69 26.73 24.86 4.97
N ARG A 70 26.82 23.98 3.96
CA ARG A 70 26.91 22.52 4.16
C ARG A 70 28.31 22.11 4.60
N GLY A 71 28.40 21.47 5.77
CA GLY A 71 29.62 20.87 6.32
C GLY A 71 29.57 19.34 6.37
N PHE A 72 30.65 18.74 6.89
CA PHE A 72 30.75 17.28 7.06
C PHE A 72 29.91 16.76 8.25
N ASP A 73 29.71 17.59 9.26
CA ASP A 73 29.06 17.26 10.53
C ASP A 73 27.69 17.92 10.70
N THR A 74 27.26 18.70 9.70
CA THR A 74 26.03 19.50 9.76
C THR A 74 24.87 18.77 9.09
N GLU A 75 23.72 18.71 9.75
CA GLU A 75 22.51 18.14 9.17
C GLU A 75 22.01 19.03 8.01
N ILE A 76 21.92 18.45 6.81
CA ILE A 76 21.54 19.17 5.58
C ILE A 76 20.02 19.25 5.44
N GLU A 77 19.32 18.17 5.78
CA GLU A 77 17.86 18.07 5.71
C GLU A 77 17.29 18.07 7.12
N GLY A 78 16.61 19.14 7.50
CA GLY A 78 15.97 19.22 8.81
C GLY A 78 14.63 18.49 8.85
N GLY A 79 14.00 18.41 10.03
CA GLY A 79 12.66 17.85 10.16
C GLY A 79 11.54 18.81 9.72
N ILE A 80 10.42 18.25 9.25
CA ILE A 80 9.17 19.01 8.98
C ILE A 80 8.38 19.37 10.26
N GLY A 81 8.85 18.91 11.43
CA GLY A 81 8.19 19.08 12.71
C GLY A 81 7.01 18.12 12.91
N ARG A 82 6.63 17.91 14.18
CA ARG A 82 5.63 16.90 14.57
C ARG A 82 4.28 17.09 13.91
N ALA A 83 3.79 18.33 13.84
CA ALA A 83 2.48 18.62 13.27
C ALA A 83 2.41 18.28 11.77
N ALA A 84 3.41 18.69 10.98
CA ALA A 84 3.47 18.36 9.56
C ALA A 84 3.70 16.86 9.33
N ALA A 85 4.49 16.20 10.19
CA ALA A 85 4.71 14.76 10.10
C ALA A 85 3.40 13.97 10.32
N LEU A 86 2.58 14.36 11.30
CA LEU A 86 1.27 13.75 11.51
C LEU A 86 0.33 14.01 10.32
N ALA A 87 0.28 15.24 9.82
CA ALA A 87 -0.54 15.57 8.65
C ALA A 87 -0.13 14.78 7.40
N GLU A 88 1.17 14.55 7.19
CA GLU A 88 1.67 13.73 6.07
C GLU A 88 1.35 12.24 6.26
N ALA A 89 1.44 11.72 7.48
CA ALA A 89 1.07 10.34 7.80
C ALA A 89 -0.43 10.09 7.56
N GLU A 90 -1.30 11.04 7.95
CA GLU A 90 -2.75 10.98 7.71
C GLU A 90 -3.11 11.06 6.22
N ARG A 91 -2.21 11.55 5.36
CA ARG A 91 -2.37 11.62 3.91
C ARG A 91 -2.01 10.31 3.19
N CYS A 92 -1.61 9.27 3.91
CA CYS A 92 -1.23 7.99 3.29
C CYS A 92 -2.38 7.42 2.44
N LEU A 93 -2.11 7.16 1.16
CA LEU A 93 -3.11 6.61 0.24
C LEU A 93 -3.33 5.10 0.43
N SER A 94 -2.44 4.41 1.14
CA SER A 94 -2.43 2.95 1.29
C SER A 94 -2.48 2.20 -0.05
N CYS A 95 -1.74 2.72 -1.04
CA CYS A 95 -1.70 2.17 -2.39
C CYS A 95 -1.45 0.66 -2.39
N GLY A 96 -2.33 -0.09 -3.05
CA GLY A 96 -2.22 -1.54 -3.18
C GLY A 96 -2.52 -2.33 -1.91
N ASN A 97 -3.07 -1.72 -0.85
CA ASN A 97 -3.52 -2.42 0.36
C ASN A 97 -5.03 -2.23 0.57
N CYS A 98 -5.71 -3.27 1.05
CA CYS A 98 -7.12 -3.16 1.45
C CYS A 98 -7.23 -2.34 2.74
N LEU A 99 -8.12 -1.34 2.75
CA LEU A 99 -8.40 -0.49 3.92
C LEU A 99 -9.65 -0.91 4.70
N ALA A 100 -10.31 -2.00 4.28
CA ALA A 100 -11.60 -2.41 4.81
C ALA A 100 -12.68 -1.30 4.81
N CYS A 101 -12.70 -0.45 3.77
CA CYS A 101 -13.62 0.69 3.67
C CYS A 101 -15.07 0.36 3.29
N ASP A 102 -15.40 -0.91 3.04
CA ASP A 102 -16.73 -1.40 2.66
C ASP A 102 -17.29 -0.87 1.31
N ASN A 103 -16.55 -0.09 0.52
CA ASN A 103 -17.01 0.39 -0.79
C ASN A 103 -17.41 -0.75 -1.73
N CYS A 104 -16.54 -1.75 -1.90
CA CYS A 104 -16.81 -2.90 -2.76
C CYS A 104 -18.03 -3.71 -2.31
N TRP A 105 -18.25 -3.79 -0.99
CA TRP A 105 -19.38 -4.49 -0.40
C TRP A 105 -20.69 -3.71 -0.59
N THR A 106 -20.67 -2.42 -0.29
CA THR A 106 -21.85 -1.54 -0.30
C THR A 106 -22.32 -1.22 -1.71
N MET A 107 -21.39 -1.04 -2.65
CA MET A 107 -21.69 -0.63 -4.03
C MET A 107 -21.99 -1.81 -4.96
N CYS A 108 -21.85 -3.06 -4.49
CA CYS A 108 -22.15 -4.23 -5.30
C CYS A 108 -23.68 -4.36 -5.48
N PRO A 109 -24.22 -4.18 -6.70
CA PRO A 109 -25.67 -4.23 -6.92
C PRO A 109 -26.23 -5.65 -6.76
N ASP A 110 -25.39 -6.67 -6.93
CA ASP A 110 -25.77 -8.09 -6.92
C ASP A 110 -25.48 -8.77 -5.57
N ASN A 111 -24.97 -8.05 -4.57
CA ASN A 111 -24.52 -8.61 -3.29
C ASN A 111 -23.51 -9.77 -3.43
N ALA A 112 -22.66 -9.72 -4.45
CA ALA A 112 -21.65 -10.74 -4.74
C ALA A 112 -20.37 -10.61 -3.88
N VAL A 113 -20.31 -9.64 -2.97
CA VAL A 113 -19.14 -9.41 -2.11
C VAL A 113 -19.46 -9.88 -0.69
N ILE A 114 -18.63 -10.77 -0.16
CA ILE A 114 -18.77 -11.39 1.16
C ILE A 114 -17.72 -10.78 2.08
N LYS A 115 -18.14 -10.15 3.18
CA LYS A 115 -17.22 -9.60 4.20
C LYS A 115 -16.74 -10.71 5.13
N THR A 116 -15.48 -11.11 5.02
CA THR A 116 -14.91 -12.22 5.79
C THR A 116 -13.40 -12.10 5.95
N VAL A 117 -12.98 -11.57 7.11
CA VAL A 117 -11.55 -11.39 7.42
C VAL A 117 -10.84 -12.74 7.62
N GLU A 118 -11.57 -13.74 8.14
CA GLU A 118 -11.01 -15.04 8.48
C GLU A 118 -10.74 -15.91 7.25
N LEU A 119 -11.47 -15.69 6.16
CA LEU A 119 -11.32 -16.46 4.92
C LEU A 119 -10.47 -15.74 3.87
N ALA A 120 -10.30 -14.41 3.97
CA ALA A 120 -9.43 -13.66 3.09
C ALA A 120 -7.95 -13.95 3.39
N SER A 121 -7.20 -14.36 2.36
CA SER A 121 -5.78 -14.75 2.48
C SER A 121 -4.80 -13.79 1.79
N ASP A 122 -5.33 -12.85 1.02
CA ASP A 122 -4.59 -11.83 0.27
C ASP A 122 -4.36 -10.53 1.07
N GLY A 123 -4.78 -10.50 2.33
CA GLY A 123 -4.77 -9.31 3.19
C GLY A 123 -5.99 -8.40 2.99
N SER A 124 -6.98 -8.82 2.21
CA SER A 124 -8.27 -8.16 2.13
C SER A 124 -9.20 -8.57 3.27
N HIS A 125 -10.38 -7.96 3.31
CA HIS A 125 -11.45 -8.29 4.24
C HIS A 125 -12.68 -8.85 3.51
N TYR A 126 -12.54 -9.17 2.22
CA TYR A 126 -13.67 -9.47 1.33
C TYR A 126 -13.34 -10.62 0.37
N LEU A 127 -14.34 -11.44 0.06
CA LEU A 127 -14.31 -12.43 -1.02
C LEU A 127 -15.39 -12.12 -2.03
N PHE A 128 -15.15 -12.49 -3.30
CA PHE A 128 -16.10 -12.31 -4.39
C PHE A 128 -16.72 -13.67 -4.73
N ASP A 129 -18.04 -13.76 -4.64
CA ASP A 129 -18.82 -14.88 -5.15
C ASP A 129 -19.05 -14.67 -6.65
N TYR A 130 -18.27 -15.35 -7.46
CA TYR A 130 -18.33 -15.22 -8.92
C TYR A 130 -19.57 -15.87 -9.54
N ASP A 131 -20.29 -16.76 -8.83
CA ASP A 131 -21.56 -17.31 -9.30
C ASP A 131 -22.68 -16.24 -9.24
N TYR A 132 -22.57 -15.33 -8.26
CA TYR A 132 -23.47 -14.18 -8.13
C TYR A 132 -23.00 -12.95 -8.89
N CYS A 133 -21.70 -12.77 -9.07
CA CYS A 133 -21.12 -11.62 -9.78
C CYS A 133 -21.61 -11.50 -11.24
N LYS A 134 -21.93 -10.28 -11.67
CA LYS A 134 -22.33 -9.97 -13.06
C LYS A 134 -21.28 -9.18 -13.85
N GLY A 135 -20.09 -8.99 -13.29
CA GLY A 135 -18.97 -8.37 -14.00
C GLY A 135 -19.12 -6.86 -14.25
N CYS A 136 -19.87 -6.13 -13.41
CA CYS A 136 -20.10 -4.69 -13.62
C CYS A 136 -18.87 -3.80 -13.34
N GLY A 137 -17.84 -4.31 -12.65
CA GLY A 137 -16.60 -3.57 -12.38
C GLY A 137 -16.68 -2.45 -11.33
N ILE A 138 -17.85 -2.18 -10.75
CA ILE A 138 -18.03 -1.08 -9.78
C ILE A 138 -17.10 -1.23 -8.56
N CYS A 139 -16.89 -2.46 -8.08
CA CYS A 139 -15.97 -2.73 -6.97
C CYS A 139 -14.51 -2.36 -7.28
N VAL A 140 -14.08 -2.48 -8.54
CA VAL A 140 -12.76 -2.06 -9.02
C VAL A 140 -12.70 -0.53 -9.07
N GLN A 141 -13.69 0.09 -9.71
CA GLN A 141 -13.75 1.55 -9.88
C GLN A 141 -13.80 2.28 -8.52
N GLU A 142 -14.53 1.74 -7.55
CA GLU A 142 -14.72 2.38 -6.25
C GLU A 142 -13.69 1.96 -5.19
N CYS A 143 -12.66 1.18 -5.57
CA CYS A 143 -11.56 0.84 -4.69
C CYS A 143 -10.60 2.04 -4.56
N PRO A 144 -10.49 2.72 -3.41
CA PRO A 144 -9.65 3.91 -3.27
C PRO A 144 -8.16 3.60 -3.54
N THR A 145 -7.71 2.44 -3.06
CA THR A 145 -6.31 2.05 -3.04
C THR A 145 -5.86 1.28 -4.27
N GLY A 146 -6.76 1.01 -5.21
CA GLY A 146 -6.48 0.12 -6.34
C GLY A 146 -6.24 -1.34 -5.94
N PHE A 147 -6.59 -1.75 -4.71
CA PHE A 147 -6.38 -3.14 -4.26
C PHE A 147 -7.12 -4.15 -5.13
N ILE A 148 -8.36 -3.83 -5.53
CA ILE A 148 -9.16 -4.68 -6.41
C ILE A 148 -8.80 -4.32 -7.85
N GLN A 149 -8.38 -5.31 -8.63
CA GLN A 149 -8.02 -5.18 -10.03
C GLN A 149 -8.94 -6.07 -10.88
N GLU A 150 -9.13 -5.72 -12.16
CA GLU A 150 -9.85 -6.58 -13.09
C GLU A 150 -9.08 -7.89 -13.30
N ALA A 151 -9.78 -9.03 -13.19
CA ALA A 151 -9.20 -10.30 -13.58
C ALA A 151 -9.20 -10.39 -15.10
N ALA A 152 -8.07 -10.75 -15.71
CA ALA A 152 -8.05 -11.11 -17.12
C ALA A 152 -8.98 -12.31 -17.34
N GLU A 153 -9.88 -12.20 -18.31
CA GLU A 153 -10.71 -13.33 -18.75
C GLU A 153 -9.75 -14.41 -19.29
N THR A 154 -9.63 -15.51 -18.55
CA THR A 154 -8.91 -16.70 -19.03
C THR A 154 -9.91 -17.62 -19.69
N ASP A 155 -9.77 -17.81 -21.00
CA ASP A 155 -10.51 -18.79 -21.81
C ASP A 155 -10.39 -20.23 -21.28
#